data_AF-A0A7L3CNG1-F1
#
_entry.id   AF-A0A7L3CNG1-F1
#
_cell.length_a   1.000
_cell.length_b   1.000
_cell.length_c   1.000
_cell.angle_alpha   90.00
_cell.angle_beta   90.00
_cell.angle_gamma   90.00
#
_symmetry.space_group_name_H-M   'P 1'
#
loop_
_entity.id
_entity.type
_entity.pdbx_description
1 polymer ?
#
loop_
_entity_poly.entity_id
_entity_poly.type
_entity_poly.pdbx_seq_one_letter_code
_entity_poly.pdbx_strand_id
1 'polypeptide(L)'
;EMVMLLEWWSGTDCTLYTDPESYHKYGKENAIVILNHNFEIDFLCGWNFCERFGVLGSSKVLAKKELSYMPVIGWMWYFLEIVFCKRKWEEDRKTVMQKLLNLRDYPENFWFLIHCEGTRFTEQKHQISMQVAEAKGLPKLKYHLLPRTKGFAVTVQCLRNVVSAVYDSTLNFRNNENPTLLGVLNGKKYHADLYVRQV
;
A
#
# COMPACT_ATOMS: atom_id res chain seq x y z
N GLU A 1 -5.94 -4.45 16.14
CA GLU A 1 -6.61 -5.78 16.13
C GLU A 1 -6.25 -6.65 14.92
N MET A 2 -6.38 -6.19 13.66
CA MET A 2 -6.05 -7.05 12.50
C MET A 2 -4.56 -7.42 12.38
N VAL A 3 -3.62 -6.56 12.79
CA VAL A 3 -2.18 -6.89 12.82
C VAL A 3 -1.89 -8.04 13.80
N MET A 4 -2.65 -8.13 14.90
CA MET A 4 -2.55 -9.22 15.87
C MET A 4 -2.98 -10.57 15.25
N LEU A 5 -3.94 -10.58 14.33
CA LEU A 5 -4.31 -11.79 13.59
C LEU A 5 -3.14 -12.30 12.71
N LEU A 6 -2.36 -11.38 12.13
CA LEU A 6 -1.22 -11.73 11.30
C LEU A 6 -0.06 -12.30 12.14
N GLU A 7 0.43 -11.55 13.12
CA GLU A 7 1.63 -11.94 13.86
C GLU A 7 1.34 -12.95 14.96
N TRP A 8 0.38 -12.66 15.84
CA TRP A 8 0.18 -13.48 17.05
C TRP A 8 -0.66 -14.72 16.77
N TRP A 9 -1.78 -14.57 16.08
CA TRP A 9 -2.70 -15.68 15.83
C TRP A 9 -2.15 -16.67 14.80
N SER A 10 -1.72 -16.19 13.64
CA SER A 10 -1.20 -17.08 12.59
C SER A 10 0.29 -17.36 12.70
N GLY A 11 1.01 -16.69 13.60
CA GLY A 11 2.46 -16.83 13.76
C GLY A 11 3.27 -16.32 12.56
N THR A 12 2.69 -15.50 11.68
CA THR A 12 3.38 -15.00 10.48
C THR A 12 4.53 -14.08 10.85
N ASP A 13 5.70 -14.35 10.28
CA ASP A 13 6.86 -13.49 10.45
C ASP A 13 6.91 -12.46 9.31
N CYS A 14 7.00 -11.18 9.66
CA CYS A 14 7.27 -10.10 8.71
C CYS A 14 8.69 -9.56 8.96
N THR A 15 9.62 -9.82 8.04
CA THR A 15 11.01 -9.34 8.13
C THR A 15 11.15 -8.04 7.36
N LEU A 16 11.64 -6.99 8.03
CA LEU A 16 11.94 -5.70 7.39
C LEU A 16 13.41 -5.68 6.95
N TYR A 17 13.64 -5.45 5.67
CA TYR A 17 14.94 -5.16 5.09
C TYR A 17 15.00 -3.69 4.71
N THR A 18 15.93 -2.94 5.29
CA THR A 18 16.07 -1.52 5.02
C THR A 18 17.50 -1.08 5.27
N ASP A 19 17.83 0.09 4.77
CA ASP A 19 19.08 0.75 5.09
C ASP A 19 19.07 1.26 6.55
N PRO A 20 20.09 0.96 7.37
CA PRO A 20 20.14 1.40 8.78
C PRO A 20 20.05 2.92 8.97
N GLU A 21 20.53 3.72 8.00
CA GLU A 21 20.41 5.18 8.08
C GLU A 21 18.98 5.66 7.80
N SER A 22 18.16 4.89 7.10
CA SER A 22 16.75 5.25 6.89
C SER A 22 15.87 4.86 8.10
N TYR A 23 16.25 3.80 8.82
CA TYR A 23 15.46 3.21 9.89
C TYR A 23 15.02 4.21 10.98
N HIS A 24 15.89 5.15 11.37
CA HIS A 24 15.61 6.07 12.47
C HIS A 24 14.62 7.19 12.13
N LYS A 25 14.29 7.36 10.84
CA LYS A 25 13.33 8.34 10.31
C LYS A 25 11.91 7.77 10.24
N TYR A 26 11.78 6.46 10.12
CA TYR A 26 10.47 5.80 10.01
C TYR A 26 9.59 6.11 11.23
N GLY A 27 8.33 6.47 10.98
CA GLY A 27 7.35 6.92 11.98
C GLY A 27 7.48 8.39 12.41
N LYS A 28 8.58 9.06 12.07
CA LYS A 28 8.87 10.44 12.50
C LYS A 28 8.65 11.49 11.41
N GLU A 29 8.21 11.06 10.24
CA GLU A 29 7.93 11.95 9.13
C GLU A 29 6.73 11.49 8.31
N ASN A 30 6.06 12.46 7.68
CA ASN A 30 5.00 12.20 6.72
C ASN A 30 5.58 11.60 5.44
N ALA A 31 5.01 10.48 5.00
CA ALA A 31 5.56 9.74 3.87
C ALA A 31 4.46 9.28 2.90
N ILE A 32 4.81 9.27 1.61
CA ILE A 32 4.07 8.51 0.60
C ILE A 32 4.76 7.15 0.49
N VAL A 33 4.00 6.07 0.68
CA VAL A 33 4.51 4.70 0.58
C VAL A 33 4.05 4.11 -0.75
N ILE A 34 5.00 3.68 -1.56
CA ILE A 34 4.74 2.90 -2.77
C ILE A 34 4.97 1.43 -2.43
N LEU A 35 4.00 0.57 -2.74
CA LEU A 35 4.12 -0.87 -2.53
C LEU A 35 3.71 -1.59 -3.81
N ASN A 36 4.45 -2.63 -4.20
CA ASN A 36 4.00 -3.58 -5.22
C ASN A 36 2.71 -4.26 -4.76
N HIS A 37 1.87 -4.67 -5.70
CA HIS A 37 0.59 -5.28 -5.35
C HIS A 37 0.50 -6.70 -5.90
N ASN A 38 0.84 -7.70 -5.10
CA ASN A 38 0.92 -9.09 -5.54
C ASN A 38 -0.06 -9.99 -4.79
N PHE A 39 -0.25 -9.77 -3.49
CA PHE A 39 -0.94 -10.71 -2.63
C PHE A 39 -2.24 -10.14 -2.08
N GLU A 40 -3.10 -11.01 -1.57
CA GLU A 40 -4.36 -10.58 -0.94
C GLU A 40 -4.09 -9.79 0.34
N ILE A 41 -3.09 -10.20 1.11
CA ILE A 41 -2.77 -9.65 2.44
C ILE A 41 -1.69 -8.56 2.42
N ASP A 42 -1.39 -7.97 1.25
CA ASP A 42 -0.40 -6.87 1.13
C ASP A 42 -0.67 -5.74 2.14
N PHE A 43 -1.95 -5.36 2.27
CA PHE A 43 -2.38 -4.32 3.20
C PHE A 43 -2.10 -4.68 4.67
N LEU A 44 -2.18 -5.97 5.01
CA LEU A 44 -2.01 -6.46 6.38
C LEU A 44 -0.53 -6.44 6.78
N CYS A 45 0.37 -6.82 5.86
CA CYS A 45 1.81 -6.65 6.03
C CYS A 45 2.22 -5.17 6.03
N GLY A 46 1.59 -4.32 5.20
CA GLY A 46 1.78 -2.87 5.22
C GLY A 46 1.41 -2.24 6.57
N TRP A 47 0.28 -2.66 7.15
CA TRP A 47 -0.10 -2.22 8.50
C TRP A 47 0.79 -2.78 9.59
N ASN A 48 1.27 -4.01 9.46
CA ASN A 48 2.27 -4.53 10.38
C ASN A 48 3.54 -3.65 10.40
N PHE A 49 3.98 -3.20 9.23
CA PHE A 49 5.06 -2.23 9.15
C PHE A 49 4.68 -0.90 9.81
N CYS A 50 3.48 -0.36 9.57
CA CYS A 50 3.02 0.87 10.23
C CYS A 50 2.96 0.74 11.77
N GLU A 51 2.53 -0.41 12.28
CA GLU A 51 2.44 -0.70 13.73
C GLU A 51 3.82 -0.62 14.39
N ARG A 52 4.85 -1.18 13.76
CA ARG A 52 6.24 -1.16 14.27
C ARG A 52 6.80 0.23 14.48
N PHE A 53 6.30 1.21 13.73
CA PHE A 53 6.76 2.61 13.79
C PHE A 53 5.70 3.56 14.35
N GLY A 54 4.64 3.04 14.98
CA GLY A 54 3.66 3.85 15.69
C GLY A 54 2.75 4.71 14.80
N VAL A 55 2.63 4.39 13.52
CA VAL A 55 1.83 5.15 12.54
C VAL A 55 0.65 4.36 11.99
N LEU A 56 0.24 3.26 12.65
CA LEU A 56 -0.89 2.46 12.19
C LEU A 56 -2.19 3.26 12.14
N GLY A 57 -2.51 4.04 13.18
CA GLY A 57 -3.73 4.84 13.27
C GLY A 57 -3.79 5.98 12.24
N SER A 58 -2.64 6.57 11.92
CA SER A 58 -2.49 7.63 10.94
C SER A 58 -2.25 7.11 9.52
N SER A 59 -2.06 5.80 9.32
CA SER A 59 -1.89 5.21 7.99
C SER A 59 -3.15 5.37 7.14
N LYS A 60 -2.96 5.69 5.85
CA LYS A 60 -4.04 5.90 4.87
C LYS A 60 -3.68 5.19 3.57
N VAL A 61 -4.68 4.88 2.75
CA VAL A 61 -4.48 4.20 1.47
C VAL A 61 -5.53 4.62 0.44
N LEU A 62 -5.18 4.55 -0.85
CA LEU A 62 -6.16 4.54 -1.93
C LEU A 62 -6.77 3.14 -2.06
N ALA A 63 -8.04 2.99 -1.67
CA ALA A 63 -8.76 1.72 -1.68
C ALA A 63 -9.86 1.69 -2.74
N LYS A 64 -10.20 0.49 -3.22
CA LYS A 64 -11.32 0.28 -4.13
C LYS A 64 -12.65 0.58 -3.41
N LYS A 65 -13.55 1.36 -4.03
CA LYS A 65 -14.82 1.79 -3.41
C LYS A 65 -15.68 0.62 -2.93
N GLU A 66 -15.64 -0.49 -3.65
CA GLU A 66 -16.38 -1.69 -3.32
C GLU A 66 -15.99 -2.28 -1.94
N LEU A 67 -14.75 -2.03 -1.48
CA LEU A 67 -14.31 -2.44 -0.14
C LEU A 67 -15.02 -1.67 0.98
N SER A 68 -15.57 -0.47 0.69
CA SER A 68 -16.36 0.28 1.69
C SER A 68 -17.69 -0.38 2.04
N TYR A 69 -18.16 -1.33 1.23
CA TYR A 69 -19.40 -2.07 1.49
C TYR A 69 -19.17 -3.35 2.28
N MET A 70 -17.91 -3.75 2.53
CA MET A 70 -17.62 -4.91 3.36
C MET A 70 -17.98 -4.62 4.82
N PRO A 71 -18.83 -5.45 5.47
CA PRO A 71 -19.12 -5.29 6.88
C PRO A 71 -17.85 -5.33 7.72
N VAL A 72 -17.84 -4.58 8.82
CA VAL A 72 -16.70 -4.45 9.76
C VAL A 72 -15.49 -3.75 9.11
N ILE A 73 -14.82 -4.39 8.15
CA ILE A 73 -13.58 -3.87 7.53
C ILE A 73 -13.85 -2.58 6.77
N GLY A 74 -14.90 -2.53 5.93
CA GLY A 74 -15.24 -1.34 5.15
C GLY A 74 -15.66 -0.16 6.02
N TRP A 75 -16.36 -0.43 7.13
CA TRP A 75 -16.74 0.59 8.11
C TRP A 75 -15.54 1.10 8.90
N MET A 76 -14.68 0.20 9.37
CA MET A 76 -13.42 0.55 10.01
C MET A 76 -12.60 1.47 9.09
N TRP A 77 -12.48 1.14 7.81
CA TRP A 77 -11.75 1.95 6.83
C TRP A 77 -12.39 3.30 6.57
N TYR A 78 -13.72 3.36 6.59
CA TYR A 78 -14.44 4.62 6.52
C TYR A 78 -14.10 5.54 7.71
N PHE A 79 -14.11 5.01 8.94
CA PHE A 79 -13.75 5.76 10.14
C PHE A 79 -12.25 6.12 10.22
N LEU A 80 -11.38 5.32 9.60
CA LEU A 80 -9.95 5.64 9.44
C LEU A 80 -9.67 6.63 8.29
N GLU A 81 -10.72 7.21 7.71
CA GLU A 81 -10.67 8.22 6.65
C GLU A 81 -10.03 7.75 5.34
N ILE A 82 -9.95 6.44 5.10
CA ILE A 82 -9.37 5.84 3.88
C ILE A 82 -10.02 6.44 2.62
N VAL A 83 -9.19 6.61 1.59
CA VAL A 83 -9.60 7.25 0.33
C VAL A 83 -10.15 6.19 -0.62
N PHE A 84 -11.48 6.05 -0.66
CA PHE A 84 -12.16 5.11 -1.54
C PHE A 84 -12.36 5.67 -2.96
N CYS A 85 -11.96 4.90 -3.96
CA CYS A 85 -12.02 5.26 -5.37
C CYS A 85 -12.89 4.28 -6.17
N LYS A 86 -13.77 4.81 -7.02
CA LYS A 86 -14.57 4.06 -8.01
C LYS A 86 -13.74 3.60 -9.22
N ARG A 87 -12.46 3.99 -9.28
CA ARG A 87 -11.52 3.76 -10.38
C ARG A 87 -11.94 4.46 -11.68
N LYS A 88 -12.62 5.59 -11.55
CA LYS A 88 -13.02 6.46 -12.67
C LYS A 88 -12.62 7.88 -12.32
N TRP A 89 -11.57 8.36 -12.99
CA TRP A 89 -10.93 9.64 -12.64
C TRP A 89 -11.92 10.80 -12.58
N GLU A 90 -12.83 10.93 -13.54
CA GLU A 90 -13.81 12.02 -13.56
C GLU A 90 -14.77 12.00 -12.35
N GLU A 91 -15.08 10.83 -11.81
CA GLU A 91 -15.91 10.69 -10.62
C GLU A 91 -15.11 10.86 -9.32
N ASP A 92 -13.85 10.41 -9.31
CA ASP A 92 -13.03 10.33 -8.11
C ASP A 92 -12.24 11.62 -7.84
N ARG A 93 -11.90 12.41 -8.87
CA ARG A 93 -10.91 13.51 -8.79
C ARG A 93 -11.16 14.48 -7.63
N LYS A 94 -12.40 14.94 -7.47
CA LYS A 94 -12.77 15.95 -6.46
C LYS A 94 -12.61 15.38 -5.06
N THR A 95 -13.15 14.19 -4.83
CA THR A 95 -13.13 13.52 -3.53
C THR A 95 -11.71 13.11 -3.12
N VAL A 96 -10.93 12.57 -4.05
CA VAL A 96 -9.54 12.17 -3.82
C VAL A 96 -8.69 13.39 -3.47
N MET A 97 -8.78 14.46 -4.26
CA MET A 97 -8.02 15.69 -3.99
C MET A 97 -8.43 16.31 -2.64
N GLN A 98 -9.73 16.39 -2.33
CA GLN A 98 -10.19 16.93 -1.05
C GLN A 98 -9.64 16.12 0.13
N LYS A 99 -9.75 14.78 0.08
CA LYS A 99 -9.24 13.93 1.17
C LYS A 99 -7.72 14.04 1.33
N LEU A 100 -6.97 14.11 0.23
CA LEU A 100 -5.52 14.33 0.28
C LEU A 100 -5.18 15.71 0.86
N LEU A 101 -5.90 16.76 0.49
CA LEU A 101 -5.69 18.09 1.05
C LEU A 101 -6.01 18.14 2.55
N ASN A 102 -7.02 17.42 3.02
CA ASN A 102 -7.32 17.31 4.46
C ASN A 102 -6.18 16.68 5.26
N LEU A 103 -5.38 15.78 4.67
CA LEU A 103 -4.22 15.18 5.35
C LEU A 103 -3.10 16.18 5.63
N ARG A 104 -3.11 17.35 4.97
CA ARG A 104 -2.09 18.38 5.21
C ARG A 104 -2.13 18.94 6.63
N ASP A 105 -3.31 18.93 7.23
CA ASP A 105 -3.56 19.45 8.58
C ASP A 105 -3.71 18.30 9.60
N TYR A 106 -3.29 17.07 9.24
CA TYR A 106 -3.37 15.93 10.15
C TYR A 106 -2.40 16.13 11.32
N PRO A 107 -2.84 15.92 12.58
CA PRO A 107 -2.05 16.27 13.77
C PRO A 107 -0.86 15.35 14.03
N GLU A 108 -0.86 14.16 13.43
CA GLU A 108 0.17 13.14 13.60
C GLU A 108 0.90 12.87 12.29
N ASN A 109 2.12 12.32 12.38
CA ASN A 109 2.81 11.81 11.20
C ASN A 109 1.98 10.70 10.53
N PHE A 110 1.74 10.82 9.23
CA PHE A 110 0.94 9.85 8.48
C PHE A 110 1.75 9.21 7.36
N TRP A 111 1.42 7.96 7.06
CA TRP A 111 1.91 7.23 5.90
C TRP A 111 0.77 6.98 4.91
N PHE A 112 0.93 7.49 3.69
CA PHE A 112 -0.07 7.37 2.63
C PHE A 112 0.35 6.32 1.61
N LEU A 113 -0.27 5.15 1.66
CA LEU A 113 0.01 4.02 0.78
C LEU A 113 -0.65 4.18 -0.60
N ILE A 114 0.13 3.94 -1.64
CA ILE A 114 -0.34 3.83 -3.02
C ILE A 114 0.26 2.62 -3.73
N HIS A 115 -0.61 1.79 -4.28
CA HIS A 115 -0.22 0.72 -5.20
C HIS A 115 -0.23 1.27 -6.62
N CYS A 116 0.93 1.71 -7.12
CA CYS A 116 1.03 2.34 -8.43
C CYS A 116 0.62 1.41 -9.59
N GLU A 117 0.67 0.09 -9.42
CA GLU A 117 0.16 -0.89 -10.40
C GLU A 117 -1.38 -0.81 -10.57
N GLY A 118 -2.08 -0.37 -9.52
CA GLY A 118 -3.54 -0.18 -9.50
C GLY A 118 -4.36 -1.47 -9.50
N THR A 119 -3.72 -2.64 -9.49
CA THR A 119 -4.35 -3.95 -9.37
C THR A 119 -3.31 -5.00 -9.00
N ARG A 120 -3.76 -6.11 -8.37
CA ARG A 120 -2.88 -7.25 -8.10
C ARG A 120 -2.25 -7.80 -9.37
N PHE A 121 -0.95 -8.10 -9.30
CA PHE A 121 -0.18 -8.80 -10.33
C PHE A 121 -0.79 -10.17 -10.60
N THR A 122 -0.92 -10.50 -11.89
CA THR A 122 -1.19 -11.86 -12.37
C THR A 122 -0.44 -12.02 -13.68
N GLU A 123 -0.06 -13.26 -14.03
CA GLU A 123 0.64 -13.55 -15.28
C GLU A 123 -0.09 -12.99 -16.51
N GLN A 124 -1.41 -13.18 -16.57
CA GLN A 124 -2.24 -12.63 -17.64
C GLN A 124 -2.15 -11.09 -17.74
N LYS A 125 -2.21 -10.38 -16.61
CA LYS A 125 -2.09 -8.91 -16.59
C LYS A 125 -0.68 -8.46 -16.92
N HIS A 126 0.32 -9.22 -16.52
CA HIS A 126 1.71 -8.96 -16.83
C HIS A 126 1.96 -9.04 -18.34
N GLN A 127 1.47 -10.08 -19.01
CA GLN A 127 1.54 -10.21 -20.46
C GLN A 127 0.88 -9.02 -21.19
N ILE A 128 -0.32 -8.62 -20.75
CA ILE A 128 -1.00 -7.41 -21.27
C ILE A 128 -0.14 -6.16 -21.01
N SER A 129 0.42 -6.04 -19.81
CA SER A 129 1.31 -4.93 -19.46
C SER A 129 2.56 -4.88 -20.33
N MET A 130 3.13 -6.03 -20.72
CA MET A 130 4.30 -6.10 -21.62
C MET A 130 3.96 -5.66 -23.04
N GLN A 131 2.78 -6.04 -23.55
CA GLN A 131 2.28 -5.56 -24.84
C GLN A 131 2.06 -4.04 -24.84
N VAL A 132 1.48 -3.50 -23.77
CA VAL A 132 1.29 -2.06 -23.61
C VAL A 132 2.64 -1.32 -23.49
N ALA A 133 3.63 -1.91 -22.81
CA ALA A 133 4.96 -1.35 -22.72
C ALA A 133 5.61 -1.22 -24.09
N GLU A 134 5.58 -2.29 -24.88
CA GLU A 134 6.11 -2.33 -26.24
C GLU A 134 5.42 -1.33 -27.16
N ALA A 135 4.09 -1.32 -27.19
CA ALA A 135 3.30 -0.40 -28.02
C ALA A 135 3.56 1.08 -27.69
N LYS A 136 3.95 1.39 -26.45
CA LYS A 136 4.25 2.76 -25.99
C LYS A 136 5.74 3.10 -25.94
N GLY A 137 6.61 2.18 -26.34
CA GLY A 137 8.07 2.36 -26.21
C GLY A 137 8.55 2.50 -24.76
N LEU A 138 7.82 1.93 -23.80
CA LEU A 138 8.19 1.94 -22.38
C LEU A 138 9.01 0.70 -22.01
N PRO A 139 9.84 0.75 -20.95
CA PRO A 139 10.58 -0.41 -20.46
C PRO A 139 9.65 -1.57 -20.06
N LYS A 140 10.01 -2.79 -20.47
CA LYS A 140 9.35 -4.02 -20.04
C LYS A 140 9.81 -4.38 -18.61
N LEU A 141 8.88 -4.31 -17.66
CA LEU A 141 9.16 -4.63 -16.25
C LEU A 141 9.00 -6.13 -16.00
N LYS A 142 10.02 -6.79 -15.43
CA LYS A 142 10.02 -8.26 -15.28
C LYS A 142 9.04 -8.77 -14.21
N TYR A 143 8.92 -8.05 -13.08
CA TYR A 143 8.17 -8.50 -11.89
C TYR A 143 7.04 -7.55 -11.47
N HIS A 144 6.76 -6.54 -12.28
CA HIS A 144 5.78 -5.50 -11.98
C HIS A 144 4.90 -5.23 -13.19
N LEU A 145 3.67 -4.78 -12.94
CA LEU A 145 2.87 -4.14 -13.97
C LEU A 145 3.37 -2.71 -14.23
N LEU A 146 3.10 -2.18 -15.42
CA LEU A 146 3.36 -0.77 -15.71
C LEU A 146 2.55 0.12 -14.75
N PRO A 147 3.18 1.13 -14.13
CA PRO A 147 2.52 1.97 -13.15
C PRO A 147 1.48 2.88 -13.80
N ARG A 148 0.36 3.07 -13.08
CA ARG A 148 -0.65 4.09 -13.32
C ARG A 148 -0.27 5.36 -12.55
N THR A 149 0.48 6.23 -13.20
CA THR A 149 1.12 7.40 -12.56
C THR A 149 0.17 8.47 -12.04
N LYS A 150 -1.07 8.56 -12.54
CA LYS A 150 -2.01 9.64 -12.20
C LYS A 150 -2.28 9.76 -10.70
N GLY A 151 -2.52 8.64 -10.01
CA GLY A 151 -2.80 8.64 -8.57
C GLY A 151 -1.61 9.15 -7.76
N PHE A 152 -0.40 8.73 -8.13
CA PHE A 152 0.83 9.17 -7.49
C PHE A 152 1.08 10.66 -7.73
N ALA A 153 0.96 11.12 -8.97
CA ALA A 153 1.15 12.53 -9.33
C ALA A 153 0.21 13.47 -8.54
N VAL A 154 -1.08 13.11 -8.44
CA VAL A 154 -2.06 13.88 -7.66
C VAL A 154 -1.72 13.86 -6.17
N THR A 155 -1.32 12.71 -5.63
CA THR A 155 -0.90 12.57 -4.23
C THR A 155 0.28 13.48 -3.91
N VAL A 156 1.34 13.41 -4.71
CA VAL A 156 2.52 14.28 -4.56
C VAL A 156 2.16 15.76 -4.71
N GLN A 157 1.28 16.11 -5.65
CA GLN A 157 0.83 17.50 -5.84
C GLN A 157 0.05 18.02 -4.63
N CYS A 158 -0.91 17.25 -4.11
CA CYS A 158 -1.73 17.65 -2.98
C CYS A 158 -0.93 17.75 -1.67
N LEU A 159 -0.01 16.81 -1.44
CA LEU A 159 0.77 16.69 -0.21
C LEU A 159 2.13 17.39 -0.25
N ARG A 160 2.40 18.14 -1.34
CA ARG A 160 3.62 18.93 -1.49
C ARG A 160 3.80 19.86 -0.29
N ASN A 161 5.04 19.94 0.21
CA ASN A 161 5.47 20.71 1.38
C ASN A 161 5.04 20.15 2.75
N VAL A 162 4.28 19.06 2.80
CA VAL A 162 3.88 18.41 4.07
C VAL A 162 4.46 17.01 4.20
N VAL A 163 4.61 16.30 3.07
CA VAL A 163 5.35 15.04 2.98
C VAL A 163 6.82 15.33 2.69
N SER A 164 7.71 14.76 3.49
CA SER A 164 9.18 14.89 3.34
C SER A 164 9.83 13.65 2.71
N ALA A 165 9.10 12.53 2.62
CA ALA A 165 9.67 11.26 2.17
C ALA A 165 8.77 10.50 1.19
N VAL A 166 9.41 9.78 0.28
CA VAL A 166 8.77 8.69 -0.45
C VAL A 166 9.48 7.39 -0.06
N TYR A 167 8.71 6.42 0.42
CA TYR A 167 9.20 5.09 0.71
C TYR A 167 8.83 4.17 -0.45
N ASP A 168 9.85 3.66 -1.12
CA ASP A 168 9.72 2.64 -2.16
C ASP A 168 9.89 1.27 -1.53
N SER A 169 8.79 0.51 -1.51
CA SER A 169 8.68 -0.75 -0.79
C SER A 169 8.35 -1.90 -1.72
N THR A 170 8.95 -3.07 -1.46
CA THR A 170 8.64 -4.32 -2.13
C THR A 170 8.36 -5.40 -1.11
N LEU A 171 7.19 -6.01 -1.19
CA LEU A 171 6.75 -7.15 -0.40
C LEU A 171 6.82 -8.44 -1.21
N ASN A 172 7.41 -9.46 -0.62
CA ASN A 172 7.40 -10.82 -1.15
C ASN A 172 7.16 -11.84 -0.04
N PHE A 173 6.60 -13.00 -0.39
CA PHE A 173 6.50 -14.15 0.51
C PHE A 173 7.48 -15.24 0.09
N ARG A 174 8.16 -15.84 1.07
CA ARG A 174 9.14 -16.91 0.82
C ARG A 174 8.46 -18.15 0.22
N ASN A 175 9.26 -19.00 -0.40
CA ASN A 175 8.82 -20.30 -0.95
C ASN A 175 7.71 -20.20 -2.00
N ASN A 176 7.57 -19.05 -2.66
CA ASN A 176 6.53 -18.80 -3.67
C ASN A 176 5.10 -19.02 -3.13
N GLU A 177 4.88 -18.77 -1.84
CA GLU A 177 3.55 -18.86 -1.25
C GLU A 177 2.65 -17.73 -1.73
N ASN A 178 1.35 -18.03 -1.87
CA ASN A 178 0.31 -17.04 -2.16
C ASN A 178 -0.62 -16.93 -0.94
N PRO A 179 -0.31 -16.03 0.00
CA PRO A 179 -1.07 -15.91 1.23
C PRO A 179 -2.46 -15.30 1.01
N THR A 180 -3.41 -15.77 1.80
CA THR A 180 -4.80 -15.32 1.79
C THR A 180 -5.24 -14.93 3.18
N LEU A 181 -6.27 -14.08 3.28
CA LEU A 181 -6.82 -13.72 4.57
C LEU A 181 -7.38 -14.94 5.30
N LEU A 182 -8.01 -15.87 4.56
CA LEU A 182 -8.50 -17.13 5.12
C LEU A 182 -7.37 -18.01 5.68
N GLY A 183 -6.21 -18.04 5.03
CA GLY A 183 -5.03 -18.73 5.55
C GLY A 183 -4.61 -18.19 6.91
N VAL A 184 -4.51 -16.86 7.04
CA VAL A 184 -4.20 -16.19 8.31
C VAL A 184 -5.26 -16.50 9.37
N LEU A 185 -6.55 -16.42 9.03
CA LEU A 185 -7.66 -16.74 9.95
C LEU A 185 -7.64 -18.20 10.42
N ASN A 186 -7.17 -19.12 9.58
CA ASN A 186 -6.98 -20.53 9.94
C ASN A 186 -5.66 -20.82 10.68
N GLY A 187 -4.91 -19.77 11.06
CA GLY A 187 -3.66 -19.91 11.79
C GLY A 187 -2.47 -20.35 10.92
N LYS A 188 -2.58 -20.27 9.59
CA LYS A 188 -1.46 -20.60 8.70
C LYS A 188 -0.36 -19.55 8.84
N LYS A 189 0.83 -20.01 9.22
CA LYS A 189 2.05 -19.19 9.25
C LYS A 189 2.58 -18.93 7.85
N TYR A 190 2.95 -17.68 7.60
CA TYR A 190 3.68 -17.25 6.42
C TYR A 190 5.01 -16.58 6.82
N HIS A 191 5.87 -16.34 5.83
CA HIS A 191 7.10 -15.58 6.00
C HIS A 191 7.16 -14.48 4.93
N ALA A 192 6.88 -13.26 5.35
CA ALA A 192 6.89 -12.07 4.51
C ALA A 192 8.24 -11.35 4.64
N ASP A 193 8.83 -10.98 3.52
CA ASP A 193 10.01 -10.12 3.45
C ASP A 193 9.58 -8.79 2.82
N LEU A 194 9.68 -7.71 3.59
CA LEU A 194 9.39 -6.35 3.16
C LEU A 194 10.71 -5.59 3.02
N TYR A 195 11.10 -5.25 1.81
CA TYR A 195 12.22 -4.35 1.55
C TYR A 195 11.71 -2.91 1.43
N VAL A 196 12.34 -1.96 2.12
CA VAL A 196 11.96 -0.54 2.12
C VAL A 196 13.20 0.32 1.97
N ARG A 197 13.15 1.29 1.05
CA ARG A 197 14.14 2.36 0.90
C ARG A 197 13.46 3.72 0.82
N GLN A 198 14.12 4.75 1.31
CA GLN A 198 13.72 6.14 1.08
C GLN A 198 14.31 6.64 -0.23
N VAL A 199 13.51 7.34 -1.05
CA VAL A 199 13.92 7.93 -2.34
C VAL A 199 13.66 9.42 -2.41
#